data_AF-A0AB36F4C6-F1
#
_entry.id   AF-A0AB36F4C6-F1
#
_cell.length_a   1.000
_cell.length_b   1.000
_cell.length_c   1.000
_cell.angle_alpha   90.00
_cell.angle_beta   90.00
_cell.angle_gamma   90.00
#
_symmetry.space_group_name_H-M   'P 1'
#
loop_
_entity.id
_entity.type
_entity.pdbx_description
1 polymer ?
#
loop_
_entity_poly.entity_id
_entity_poly.type
_entity_poly.pdbx_seq_one_letter_code
_entity_poly.pdbx_strand_id
1 'polypeptide(L)'
;MRTHIRNFHDTTRDEPIAHRTDVHRRESDRLAALTAEFLARGGAIERVGFQMSDKPQTFVISPHLPQTAEERDEPPPPVAEVIRSAQPERSLSGDDLLASRVMAEAALGHAPKRIAFRLGLTEKRVRQLARQYHIQFKSQR
;
A
#
# COMPACT_ATOMS: atom_id res chain seq x y z
N MET A 1 -17.33 -33.08 -16.70
CA MET A 1 -16.88 -31.75 -17.17
C MET A 1 -15.63 -31.37 -16.40
N ARG A 2 -14.48 -31.21 -17.06
CA ARG A 2 -13.19 -30.91 -16.43
C ARG A 2 -13.04 -29.38 -16.36
N THR A 3 -13.02 -28.79 -15.17
CA THR A 3 -12.67 -27.38 -14.99
C THR A 3 -11.18 -27.20 -15.29
N HIS A 4 -10.86 -26.50 -16.38
CA HIS A 4 -9.49 -26.08 -16.67
C HIS A 4 -9.10 -24.97 -15.69
N ILE A 5 -8.24 -25.30 -14.74
CA ILE A 5 -7.60 -24.33 -13.86
C ILE A 5 -6.56 -23.58 -14.71
N ARG A 6 -6.74 -22.27 -14.88
CA ARG A 6 -5.75 -21.41 -15.56
C ARG A 6 -4.59 -21.15 -14.61
N ASN A 7 -3.38 -21.42 -15.07
CA ASN A 7 -2.15 -21.04 -14.37
C ASN A 7 -1.81 -19.59 -14.72
N PHE A 8 -2.15 -18.66 -13.85
CA PHE A 8 -1.94 -17.21 -14.06
C PHE A 8 -0.47 -16.76 -14.00
N HIS A 9 0.46 -17.67 -13.69
CA HIS A 9 1.88 -17.39 -13.57
C HIS A 9 2.72 -17.90 -14.76
N ASP A 10 2.06 -18.42 -15.80
CA ASP A 10 2.75 -18.90 -16.98
C ASP A 10 3.07 -17.73 -17.93
N THR A 11 4.31 -17.25 -17.88
CA THR A 11 4.83 -16.17 -18.72
C THR A 11 5.28 -16.65 -20.10
N THR A 12 5.29 -17.96 -20.35
CA THR A 12 5.67 -18.54 -21.66
C THR A 12 4.53 -18.51 -22.67
N ARG A 13 3.33 -18.17 -22.22
CA ARG A 13 2.11 -18.14 -23.01
C ARG A 13 1.83 -16.71 -23.45
N ASP A 14 2.03 -16.41 -24.73
CA ASP A 14 1.62 -15.15 -25.39
C ASP A 14 0.09 -15.06 -25.55
N GLU A 15 -0.67 -15.53 -24.57
CA GLU A 15 -2.11 -15.27 -24.54
C GLU A 15 -2.32 -13.85 -24.01
N PRO A 16 -3.05 -12.99 -24.74
CA PRO A 16 -3.29 -11.63 -24.29
C PRO A 16 -3.95 -11.68 -22.91
N ILE A 17 -3.26 -11.10 -21.94
CA ILE A 17 -3.72 -10.97 -20.56
C ILE A 17 -5.19 -10.54 -20.60
N ALA A 18 -6.07 -11.32 -19.97
CA ALA A 18 -7.52 -11.16 -20.01
C ALA A 18 -8.05 -9.80 -19.48
N HIS A 19 -7.17 -8.86 -19.12
CA HIS A 19 -7.49 -7.51 -18.67
C HIS A 19 -7.78 -6.53 -19.81
N ARG A 20 -7.70 -6.93 -21.09
CA ARG A 20 -8.26 -6.15 -22.22
C ARG A 20 -9.69 -6.59 -22.52
N THR A 21 -10.58 -6.50 -21.53
CA THR A 21 -12.02 -6.60 -21.81
C THR A 21 -12.48 -5.33 -22.53
N ASP A 22 -13.54 -5.43 -23.34
CA ASP A 22 -14.12 -4.28 -24.06
C ASP A 22 -14.49 -3.13 -23.12
N VAL A 23 -14.82 -3.44 -21.87
CA VAL A 23 -15.12 -2.47 -20.82
C VAL A 23 -13.88 -1.64 -20.47
N HIS A 24 -12.72 -2.28 -20.28
CA HIS A 24 -11.47 -1.56 -20.00
C HIS A 24 -11.07 -0.66 -21.17
N ARG A 25 -11.29 -1.11 -22.41
CA ARG A 25 -11.00 -0.31 -23.61
C ARG A 25 -11.88 0.95 -23.66
N ARG A 26 -13.19 0.80 -23.44
CA ARG A 26 -14.13 1.94 -23.40
C ARG A 26 -13.78 2.94 -22.31
N GLU A 27 -13.38 2.46 -21.14
CA GLU A 27 -12.99 3.35 -20.04
C GLU A 27 -11.66 4.05 -20.33
N SER A 28 -10.69 3.37 -20.94
CA SER A 28 -9.45 4.00 -21.42
C SER A 28 -9.74 5.12 -22.43
N ASP A 29 -10.61 4.88 -23.42
CA ASP A 29 -10.97 5.88 -24.42
C ASP A 29 -11.68 7.09 -23.78
N ARG A 30 -12.56 6.84 -22.81
CA ARG A 30 -13.24 7.89 -22.04
C ARG A 30 -12.26 8.76 -21.25
N LEU A 31 -11.32 8.14 -20.54
CA LEU A 31 -10.29 8.86 -19.77
C LEU A 31 -9.37 9.67 -20.68
N ALA A 32 -9.03 9.15 -21.86
CA ALA A 32 -8.24 9.87 -22.85
C ALA A 32 -8.95 11.15 -23.33
N ALA A 33 -10.26 11.07 -23.62
CA ALA A 33 -11.06 12.23 -24.02
C ALA A 33 -11.12 13.29 -22.91
N LEU A 34 -11.40 12.90 -21.67
CA LEU A 34 -11.42 13.82 -20.52
C LEU A 34 -10.07 14.49 -20.27
N THR A 35 -8.98 13.73 -20.42
CA THR A 35 -7.62 14.25 -20.27
C THR A 35 -7.31 15.28 -21.36
N ALA A 36 -7.70 15.01 -22.61
CA ALA A 36 -7.53 15.95 -23.72
C ALA A 36 -8.31 17.25 -23.49
N GLU A 37 -9.56 17.17 -23.02
CA GLU A 37 -10.35 18.34 -22.66
C GLU A 37 -9.73 19.16 -21.52
N PHE A 38 -9.21 18.49 -20.50
CA PHE A 38 -8.53 19.13 -19.36
C PHE A 38 -7.29 19.90 -19.82
N LEU A 39 -6.46 19.29 -20.68
CA LEU A 39 -5.28 19.92 -21.26
C LEU A 39 -5.66 21.10 -22.16
N ALA A 40 -6.71 20.98 -22.97
CA ALA A 40 -7.20 22.05 -23.83
C ALA A 40 -7.70 23.27 -23.04
N ARG A 41 -8.22 23.06 -21.82
CA ARG A 41 -8.61 24.14 -20.89
C ARG A 41 -7.42 24.77 -20.14
N GLY A 42 -6.19 24.36 -20.44
CA GLY A 42 -4.98 24.86 -19.80
C GLY A 42 -4.60 24.16 -18.49
N GLY A 43 -5.18 22.98 -18.21
CA GLY A 43 -4.76 22.15 -17.09
C GLY A 43 -3.34 21.61 -17.28
N ALA A 44 -2.57 21.52 -16.19
CA ALA A 44 -1.25 20.91 -16.18
C ALA A 44 -1.30 19.53 -15.52
N ILE A 45 -0.56 18.57 -16.06
CA ILE A 45 -0.45 17.21 -15.52
C ILE A 45 0.99 16.99 -15.08
N GLU A 46 1.18 16.63 -13.81
CA GLU A 46 2.47 16.23 -13.26
C GLU A 46 2.60 14.70 -13.32
N ARG A 47 3.67 14.21 -13.93
CA ARG A 47 3.96 12.77 -13.94
C ARG A 47 4.68 12.40 -12.65
N VAL A 48 3.94 11.83 -11.71
CA VAL A 48 4.48 11.34 -10.43
C VAL A 48 4.79 9.85 -10.53
N GLY A 49 6.01 9.45 -10.19
CA GLY A 49 6.41 8.04 -10.07
C GLY A 49 7.84 7.73 -10.53
N PHE A 50 8.40 6.62 -10.02
CA PHE A 50 9.68 6.09 -10.47
C PHE A 50 9.46 5.14 -11.65
N GLN A 51 10.17 5.38 -12.75
CA GLN A 51 10.25 4.40 -13.83
C GLN A 51 11.18 3.27 -13.39
N MET A 52 10.74 2.02 -13.49
CA MET A 52 11.62 0.88 -13.24
C MET A 52 12.80 0.96 -14.20
N SER A 53 14.02 0.86 -13.68
CA SER A 53 15.22 0.81 -14.52
C SER A 53 15.19 -0.47 -15.35
N ASP A 54 15.41 -0.36 -16.66
CA ASP A 54 15.43 -1.52 -17.56
C ASP A 54 16.57 -2.51 -17.23
N LYS A 55 17.57 -2.06 -16.48
CA LYS A 55 18.68 -2.88 -16.02
C LYS A 55 18.38 -3.38 -14.61
N PRO A 56 18.50 -4.70 -14.35
CA PRO A 56 18.45 -5.20 -12.99
C PRO A 56 19.59 -4.57 -12.19
N GLN A 57 19.25 -3.92 -11.09
CA GLN A 57 20.26 -3.40 -10.18
C GLN A 57 20.95 -4.58 -9.49
N THR A 58 22.22 -4.82 -9.83
CA THR A 58 23.03 -5.84 -9.16
C THR A 58 23.27 -5.39 -7.72
N PHE A 59 22.50 -5.93 -6.78
CA PHE A 59 22.77 -5.74 -5.37
C PHE A 59 23.94 -6.65 -4.98
N VAL A 60 25.11 -6.04 -4.72
CA VAL A 60 26.25 -6.74 -4.13
C VAL A 60 26.11 -6.64 -2.61
N ILE A 61 25.76 -7.75 -1.96
CA ILE A 61 25.78 -7.84 -0.50
C ILE A 61 27.23 -8.08 -0.09
N SER A 62 27.97 -7.01 0.22
CA SER A 62 29.29 -7.14 0.82
C SER A 62 29.13 -7.62 2.27
N PRO A 63 29.66 -8.81 2.66
CA PRO A 63 29.54 -9.32 4.02
C PRO A 63 30.35 -8.48 5.04
N HIS A 64 31.28 -7.65 4.57
CA HIS A 64 32.03 -6.71 5.38
C HIS A 64 31.54 -5.29 5.09
N LEU A 65 30.53 -4.83 5.83
CA LEU A 65 30.28 -3.40 5.95
C LEU A 65 31.36 -2.82 6.88
N PRO A 66 32.21 -1.88 6.42
CA PRO A 66 32.99 -1.07 7.34
C PRO A 66 32.02 -0.28 8.23
N GLN A 67 32.22 -0.38 9.55
CA GLN A 67 31.30 0.21 10.54
C GLN A 67 31.51 1.72 10.70
N THR A 68 32.55 2.27 10.09
CA THR A 68 33.03 3.63 10.32
C THR A 68 33.25 4.36 9.00
N ALA A 69 32.96 5.65 8.97
CA ALA A 69 33.07 6.48 7.76
C ALA A 69 34.50 6.60 7.19
N GLU A 70 35.52 6.27 7.98
CA GLU A 70 36.94 6.40 7.65
C GLU A 70 37.48 5.27 6.76
N GLU A 71 36.81 4.11 6.68
CA GLU A 71 37.22 2.96 5.84
C GLU A 71 36.61 3.00 4.43
N ARG A 72 35.93 4.09 4.05
CA ARG A 72 35.46 4.29 2.68
C ARG A 72 36.57 4.94 1.85
N ASP A 73 37.28 4.13 1.07
CA ASP A 73 38.23 4.60 0.04
C ASP A 73 37.58 5.29 -1.17
N GLU A 74 36.24 5.38 -1.21
CA GLU A 74 35.51 5.99 -2.31
C GLU A 74 34.80 7.27 -1.85
N PRO A 75 35.00 8.43 -2.52
CA PRO A 75 34.30 9.65 -2.17
C PRO A 75 32.79 9.42 -2.31
N PRO A 76 31.98 9.85 -1.33
CA PRO A 76 30.54 9.64 -1.39
C PRO A 76 29.98 10.31 -2.66
N PRO A 77 29.13 9.62 -3.45
CA PRO A 77 28.43 10.27 -4.55
C PRO A 77 27.61 11.45 -3.97
N PRO A 78 27.43 12.55 -4.72
CA PRO A 78 26.62 13.67 -4.26
C PRO A 78 25.21 13.16 -4.03
N VAL A 79 24.88 12.94 -2.76
CA VAL A 79 23.55 12.59 -2.30
C VAL A 79 22.66 13.77 -2.60
N ALA A 80 21.89 13.67 -3.70
CA ALA A 80 20.72 14.49 -3.92
C ALA A 80 19.88 14.42 -2.65
N GLU A 81 19.53 15.59 -2.11
CA GLU A 81 18.80 15.74 -0.87
C GLU A 81 17.58 14.83 -0.86
N VAL A 82 17.72 13.69 -0.18
CA VAL A 82 16.61 12.86 0.20
C VAL A 82 15.80 13.73 1.15
N ILE A 83 14.69 14.27 0.63
CA ILE A 83 13.62 14.82 1.43
C ILE A 83 13.24 13.70 2.39
N ARG A 84 13.77 13.75 3.61
CA ARG A 84 13.36 12.89 4.71
C ARG A 84 11.93 13.28 5.03
N SER A 85 10.98 12.69 4.32
CA SER A 85 9.63 12.58 4.82
C SER A 85 9.74 11.86 6.15
N ALA A 86 9.61 12.63 7.24
CA ALA A 86 9.56 12.11 8.59
C ALA A 86 8.30 11.24 8.72
N GLN A 87 8.39 9.99 8.25
CA GLN A 87 7.53 8.94 8.71
C GLN A 87 7.95 8.68 10.15
N PRO A 88 7.08 8.89 11.15
CA PRO A 88 7.35 8.35 12.46
C PRO A 88 7.31 6.83 12.31
N GLU A 89 8.48 6.22 12.17
CA GLU A 89 8.77 4.79 12.38
C GLU A 89 8.45 4.43 13.84
N ARG A 90 7.22 4.66 14.29
CA ARG A 90 6.70 4.05 15.51
C ARG A 90 6.33 2.66 15.08
N SER A 91 7.21 1.71 15.39
CA SER A 91 6.91 0.29 15.41
C SER A 91 5.63 0.11 16.25
N LEU A 92 4.49 0.02 15.56
CA LEU A 92 3.19 -0.13 16.20
C LEU A 92 3.22 -1.45 16.97
N SER A 93 2.98 -1.38 18.27
CA SER A 93 2.84 -2.56 19.10
C SER A 93 1.71 -3.42 18.56
N GLY A 94 1.74 -4.73 18.82
CA GLY A 94 0.66 -5.64 18.39
C GLY A 94 -0.72 -5.16 18.86
N ASP A 95 -0.78 -4.50 20.02
CA ASP A 95 -2.00 -3.90 20.56
C ASP A 95 -2.41 -2.61 19.82
N ASP A 96 -1.48 -1.82 19.31
CA ASP A 96 -1.77 -0.62 18.50
C ASP A 96 -2.41 -1.01 17.15
N LEU A 97 -1.93 -2.11 16.55
CA LEU A 97 -2.51 -2.67 15.32
C LEU A 97 -3.93 -3.20 15.56
N LEU A 98 -4.18 -3.82 16.70
CA LEU A 98 -5.52 -4.26 17.07
C LEU A 98 -6.44 -3.07 17.36
N ALA A 99 -5.95 -2.06 18.09
CA ALA A 99 -6.69 -0.85 18.39
C ALA A 99 -7.08 -0.08 17.12
N SER A 100 -6.17 0.05 16.14
CA SER A 100 -6.46 0.72 14.87
C SER A 100 -7.56 0.00 14.07
N ARG A 101 -7.55 -1.35 14.06
CA ARG A 101 -8.63 -2.15 13.46
C ARG A 101 -9.96 -1.96 14.19
N VAL A 102 -9.95 -1.96 15.53
CA VAL A 102 -11.15 -1.70 16.34
C VAL A 102 -11.68 -0.28 16.06
N MET A 103 -10.81 0.72 15.93
CA MET A 103 -11.18 2.10 15.63
C MET A 103 -11.83 2.23 14.26
N ALA A 104 -11.26 1.60 13.23
CA ALA A 104 -11.81 1.59 11.89
C ALA A 104 -13.23 0.99 11.87
N GLU A 105 -13.42 -0.15 12.51
CA GLU A 105 -14.72 -0.81 12.60
C GLU A 105 -15.75 -0.02 13.43
N ALA A 106 -15.30 0.65 14.49
CA ALA A 106 -16.15 1.53 15.29
C ALA A 106 -16.61 2.76 14.49
N ALA A 107 -15.73 3.32 13.65
CA ALA A 107 -16.05 4.44 12.76
C ALA A 107 -17.12 4.07 11.72
N LEU A 108 -17.10 2.81 11.25
CA LEU A 108 -18.14 2.20 10.40
C LEU A 108 -19.47 1.97 11.14
N GLY A 109 -19.53 2.25 12.45
CA GLY A 109 -20.75 2.17 13.26
C GLY A 109 -21.06 0.78 13.80
N HIS A 110 -20.11 -0.16 13.75
CA HIS A 110 -20.33 -1.50 14.29
C HIS A 110 -20.34 -1.52 15.82
N ALA A 111 -21.23 -2.32 16.40
CA ALA A 111 -21.29 -2.54 17.84
C ALA A 111 -20.10 -3.39 18.34
N PRO A 112 -19.64 -3.23 19.59
CA PRO A 112 -18.48 -3.94 20.14
C PRO A 112 -18.56 -5.47 19.99
N LYS A 113 -19.75 -6.05 20.16
CA LYS A 113 -19.99 -7.49 20.00
C LYS A 113 -19.73 -7.99 18.58
N ARG A 114 -20.09 -7.21 17.56
CA ARG A 114 -19.86 -7.54 16.14
C ARG A 114 -18.38 -7.43 15.77
N ILE A 115 -17.72 -6.41 16.30
CA ILE A 115 -16.27 -6.19 16.10
C ILE A 115 -15.47 -7.33 16.72
N ALA A 116 -15.84 -7.74 17.94
CA ALA A 116 -15.24 -8.88 18.63
C ALA A 116 -15.33 -10.16 17.77
N PHE A 117 -16.51 -10.46 17.24
CA PHE A 117 -16.71 -11.60 16.34
C PHE A 117 -15.86 -11.53 15.07
N ARG A 118 -15.78 -10.37 14.41
CA ARG A 118 -14.98 -10.20 13.18
C ARG A 118 -13.47 -10.31 13.40
N LEU A 119 -12.98 -9.79 14.52
CA LEU A 119 -11.54 -9.76 14.83
C LEU A 119 -11.08 -11.02 15.59
N GLY A 120 -11.97 -11.96 15.90
CA GLY A 120 -11.65 -13.13 16.71
C GLY A 120 -11.27 -12.78 18.16
N LEU A 121 -11.74 -11.65 18.67
CA LEU A 121 -11.46 -11.15 20.01
C LEU A 121 -12.65 -11.37 20.94
N THR A 122 -12.40 -11.34 22.24
CA THR A 122 -13.50 -11.26 23.22
C THR A 122 -14.05 -9.85 23.28
N GLU A 123 -15.36 -9.70 23.53
CA GLU A 123 -15.99 -8.39 23.67
C GLU A 123 -15.33 -7.55 24.79
N LYS A 124 -14.91 -8.20 25.87
CA LYS A 124 -14.14 -7.57 26.96
C LYS A 124 -12.86 -6.93 26.44
N ARG A 125 -12.09 -7.62 25.58
CA ARG A 125 -10.83 -7.10 25.01
C ARG A 125 -11.09 -5.89 24.11
N VAL A 126 -12.13 -5.93 23.28
CA VAL A 126 -12.53 -4.80 22.43
C VAL A 126 -12.90 -3.58 23.26
N ARG A 127 -13.69 -3.75 24.33
CA ARG A 127 -14.05 -2.65 25.25
C ARG A 127 -12.84 -2.11 26.02
N GLN A 128 -11.88 -2.96 26.38
CA GLN A 128 -10.64 -2.54 27.02
C GLN A 128 -9.79 -1.68 26.07
N LEU A 129 -9.58 -2.13 24.83
CA LEU A 129 -8.87 -1.36 23.81
C LEU A 129 -9.57 -0.03 23.54
N ALA A 130 -10.90 -0.03 23.47
CA ALA A 130 -11.66 1.21 23.28
C ALA A 130 -11.47 2.22 24.42
N ARG A 131 -11.34 1.75 25.67
CA ARG A 131 -11.02 2.62 26.81
C ARG A 131 -9.58 3.13 26.77
N GLN A 132 -8.62 2.26 26.45
CA GLN A 132 -7.19 2.60 26.40
C GLN A 132 -6.87 3.60 25.29
N TYR A 133 -7.51 3.46 24.12
CA TYR A 133 -7.27 4.28 22.94
C TYR A 133 -8.38 5.31 22.68
N HIS A 134 -9.25 5.55 23.65
CA HIS A 134 -10.34 6.53 23.57
C HIS A 134 -11.25 6.39 22.32
N ILE A 135 -11.54 5.16 21.90
CA ILE A 135 -12.37 4.86 20.74
C ILE A 135 -13.86 4.99 21.13
N GLN A 136 -14.60 5.80 20.38
CA GLN A 136 -16.04 6.00 20.58
C GLN A 136 -16.86 5.09 19.66
N PHE A 137 -17.90 4.43 20.20
CA PHE A 137 -18.84 3.64 19.41
C PHE A 137 -20.13 4.42 19.22
N LYS A 138 -20.62 4.51 17.98
CA LYS A 138 -21.90 5.18 17.65
C LYS A 138 -23.12 4.40 18.12
N SER A 139 -23.02 3.07 18.22
CA SER A 139 -24.10 2.18 18.66
C SER A 139 -23.72 1.50 19.98
N GLN A 140 -24.18 2.06 21.09
CA GLN A 140 -24.20 1.40 22.41
C GLN A 140 -25.64 0.98 22.71
N ARG A 141 -25.99 -0.26 22.42
CA ARG A 141 -27.22 -0.88 22.93
C ARG A 141 -27.00 -2.37 23.13
#